data_AF-A0ABC8KY06-F1
#
_entry.id   AF-A0ABC8KY06-F1
#
_cell.length_a   1.000
_cell.length_b   1.000
_cell.length_c   1.000
_cell.angle_alpha   90.00
_cell.angle_beta   90.00
_cell.angle_gamma   90.00
#
_symmetry.space_group_name_H-M   'P 1'
#
loop_
_entity.id
_entity.type
_entity.pdbx_description
1 polymer ?
#
loop_
_entity_poly.entity_id
_entity_poly.type
_entity_poly.pdbx_seq_one_letter_code
_entity_poly.pdbx_strand_id
1 'polypeptide(L)'
;MYLNDCQRTDFYEGIGLNTKEFDMHVIIETNRTTARIFPAVLDVENPEFKRKLDRMVVINEKLMAVGQTDDPSFVKNLKRIPLIAGLVSEILAAYLMPPVESGSVDFAEFEPNLVY
;
A
#
# COMPACT_ATOMS: atom_id res chain seq x y z
N MET A 1 -6.07 -5.40 -0.69
CA MET A 1 -6.00 -6.12 0.60
C MET A 1 -6.24 -5.12 1.73
N TYR A 2 -5.21 -4.50 2.33
CA TYR A 2 -5.32 -3.58 3.49
C TYR A 2 -6.59 -2.71 3.58
N LEU A 3 -6.84 -1.84 2.58
CA LEU A 3 -8.02 -0.94 2.59
C LEU A 3 -9.36 -1.67 2.52
N ASN A 4 -9.42 -2.79 1.80
CA ASN A 4 -10.64 -3.58 1.60
C ASN A 4 -10.95 -4.42 2.83
N ASP A 5 -9.93 -5.04 3.41
CA ASP A 5 -10.07 -5.90 4.57
C ASP A 5 -10.36 -5.10 5.84
N CYS A 6 -9.81 -3.87 5.96
CA CYS A 6 -10.22 -2.92 7.01
C CYS A 6 -11.71 -2.54 6.95
N GLN A 7 -12.38 -2.64 5.79
CA GLN A 7 -13.84 -2.42 5.69
C GLN A 7 -14.65 -3.65 6.14
N ARG A 8 -13.99 -4.80 6.32
CA ARG A 8 -14.60 -6.09 6.64
C ARG A 8 -13.96 -6.70 7.90
N THR A 9 -13.64 -5.86 8.89
CA THR A 9 -12.91 -6.28 10.10
C THR A 9 -13.61 -7.41 10.86
N ASP A 10 -14.95 -7.41 10.89
CA ASP A 10 -15.78 -8.42 11.56
C ASP A 10 -15.45 -9.86 11.13
N PHE A 11 -15.02 -10.07 9.88
CA PHE A 11 -14.64 -11.39 9.40
C PHE A 11 -13.38 -11.92 10.09
N TYR A 12 -12.35 -11.07 10.18
CA TYR A 12 -11.06 -11.43 10.79
C TYR A 12 -11.18 -11.49 12.31
N GLU A 13 -11.91 -10.56 12.91
CA GLU A 13 -12.19 -10.56 14.36
C GLU A 13 -13.01 -11.79 14.77
N GLY A 14 -13.96 -12.22 13.93
CA GLY A 14 -14.76 -13.42 14.16
C GLY A 14 -13.96 -14.73 14.22
N ILE A 15 -12.77 -14.76 13.62
CA ILE A 15 -11.82 -15.88 13.73
C ILE A 15 -10.66 -15.60 14.71
N GLY A 16 -10.76 -14.53 15.50
CA GLY A 16 -9.79 -14.19 16.55
C GLY A 16 -8.53 -13.48 16.05
N LEU A 17 -8.55 -12.87 14.86
CA LEU A 17 -7.43 -12.13 14.29
C LEU A 17 -7.63 -10.62 14.37
N ASN A 18 -6.53 -9.89 14.53
CA ASN A 18 -6.51 -8.45 14.30
C ASN A 18 -6.28 -8.18 12.79
N THR A 19 -7.26 -7.59 12.12
CA THR A 19 -7.25 -7.32 10.67
C THR A 19 -6.00 -6.58 10.21
N LYS A 20 -5.60 -5.51 10.91
CA LYS A 20 -4.45 -4.67 10.50
C LYS A 20 -3.12 -5.38 10.69
N GLU A 21 -2.98 -6.11 11.79
CA GLU A 21 -1.76 -6.88 12.07
C GLU A 21 -1.61 -8.04 11.09
N PHE A 22 -2.70 -8.75 10.81
CA PHE A 22 -2.73 -9.83 9.84
C PHE A 22 -2.34 -9.33 8.44
N ASP A 23 -2.96 -8.25 7.96
CA ASP A 23 -2.68 -7.74 6.63
C ASP A 23 -1.24 -7.21 6.50
N MET A 24 -0.75 -6.49 7.51
CA MET A 24 0.65 -6.06 7.51
C MET A 24 1.61 -7.25 7.51
N HIS A 25 1.31 -8.30 8.27
CA HIS A 25 2.10 -9.53 8.27
C HIS A 25 2.15 -10.15 6.87
N VAL A 26 1.00 -10.30 6.19
CA VAL A 26 0.95 -10.83 4.82
C VAL A 26 1.74 -9.96 3.84
N ILE A 27 1.62 -8.63 3.94
CA ILE A 27 2.39 -7.69 3.10
C ILE A 27 3.89 -7.87 3.33
N ILE A 28 4.33 -7.93 4.58
CA ILE A 28 5.74 -8.09 4.94
C ILE A 28 6.29 -9.42 4.43
N GLU A 29 5.61 -10.54 4.68
CA GLU A 29 6.08 -11.87 4.24
C GLU A 29 6.09 -12.02 2.71
N THR A 30 5.11 -11.42 2.03
CA THR A 30 5.11 -11.35 0.56
C THR A 30 6.31 -10.56 0.07
N ASN A 31 6.56 -9.37 0.63
CA ASN A 31 7.67 -8.52 0.23
C ASN A 31 9.03 -9.16 0.53
N ARG A 32 9.17 -9.87 1.67
CA ARG A 32 10.38 -10.67 2.01
C ARG A 32 10.64 -11.79 1.01
N THR A 33 9.59 -12.43 0.51
CA THR A 33 9.72 -13.46 -0.52
C THR A 33 10.12 -12.83 -1.86
N THR A 34 9.49 -11.72 -2.24
CA THR A 34 9.86 -10.94 -3.43
C THR A 34 11.30 -10.46 -3.38
N ALA A 35 11.77 -10.03 -2.20
CA ALA A 35 13.13 -9.53 -1.97
C ALA A 35 14.23 -10.58 -2.25
N ARG A 36 13.89 -11.86 -2.36
CA ARG A 36 14.85 -12.92 -2.73
C ARG A 36 15.12 -12.98 -4.24
N ILE A 37 14.19 -12.47 -5.05
CA ILE A 37 14.20 -12.64 -6.51
C ILE A 37 14.48 -11.31 -7.23
N PHE A 38 14.01 -10.19 -6.68
CA PHE A 38 14.12 -8.89 -7.32
C PHE A 38 15.27 -8.05 -6.75
N PRO A 39 15.92 -7.21 -7.59
CA PRO A 39 17.02 -6.33 -7.18
C PRO A 39 16.63 -5.24 -6.18
N ALA A 40 15.34 -4.95 -6.09
CA ALA A 40 14.80 -3.96 -5.19
C ALA A 40 13.33 -4.27 -4.89
N VAL A 41 12.92 -3.95 -3.67
CA VAL A 41 11.54 -4.08 -3.20
C VAL A 41 11.08 -2.82 -2.48
N LEU A 42 9.77 -2.71 -2.24
CA LEU A 42 9.22 -1.60 -1.48
C LEU A 42 9.65 -1.70 0.00
N ASP A 43 9.91 -0.56 0.64
CA ASP A 43 10.22 -0.49 2.06
C ASP A 43 8.94 -0.62 2.93
N VAL A 44 8.34 -1.82 2.93
CA VAL A 44 7.06 -2.08 3.62
C VAL A 44 7.20 -2.20 5.14
N GLU A 45 8.40 -2.46 5.64
CA GLU A 45 8.70 -2.51 7.09
C GLU A 45 8.93 -1.10 7.67
N ASN A 46 9.06 -0.08 6.82
CA ASN A 46 9.09 1.31 7.24
C ASN A 46 7.78 1.70 7.97
N PRO A 47 7.85 2.27 9.17
CA PRO A 47 6.65 2.75 9.87
C PRO A 47 5.83 3.76 9.05
N GLU A 48 6.50 4.52 8.17
CA GLU A 48 5.83 5.45 7.26
C GLU A 48 4.92 4.75 6.25
N PHE A 49 5.30 3.56 5.76
CA PHE A 49 4.49 2.81 4.82
C PHE A 49 3.14 2.45 5.46
N LYS A 50 3.18 1.85 6.66
CA LYS A 50 1.96 1.55 7.43
C LYS A 50 1.15 2.82 7.75
N ARG A 51 1.82 3.91 8.13
CA ARG A 51 1.15 5.19 8.43
C ARG A 51 0.38 5.72 7.22
N LYS A 52 0.93 5.63 6.01
CA LYS A 52 0.25 6.01 4.76
C LYS A 52 -0.96 5.14 4.51
N LEU A 53 -0.83 3.80 4.64
CA LEU A 53 -1.96 2.88 4.51
C LEU A 53 -3.08 3.19 5.51
N ASP A 54 -2.75 3.46 6.77
CA ASP A 54 -3.73 3.82 7.80
C ASP A 54 -4.45 5.14 7.46
N ARG A 55 -3.75 6.13 6.90
CA ARG A 55 -4.39 7.37 6.43
C ARG A 55 -5.33 7.12 5.26
N MET A 56 -4.92 6.27 4.31
CA MET A 56 -5.78 5.90 3.18
C MET A 56 -7.07 5.22 3.66
N VAL A 57 -7.01 4.37 4.69
CA VAL A 57 -8.20 3.75 5.31
C VAL A 57 -9.14 4.82 5.84
N VAL A 58 -8.64 5.78 6.63
CA VAL A 58 -9.46 6.86 7.19
C VAL A 58 -10.08 7.75 6.10
N ILE A 59 -9.33 8.05 5.04
CA ILE A 59 -9.86 8.83 3.90
C ILE A 59 -10.95 8.04 3.17
N ASN A 60 -10.74 6.74 2.97
CA ASN A 60 -11.69 5.87 2.30
C ASN A 60 -12.99 5.71 3.12
N GLU A 61 -12.91 5.58 4.45
CA GLU A 61 -14.07 5.58 5.34
C GLU A 61 -14.90 6.87 5.21
N LYS A 62 -14.23 8.03 5.14
CA LYS A 62 -14.91 9.32 4.91
C LYS A 62 -15.57 9.38 3.53
N LEU A 63 -14.94 8.84 2.49
CA LEU A 63 -15.53 8.77 1.15
C LEU A 63 -16.81 7.93 1.13
N MET A 64 -16.79 6.80 1.85
CA MET A 64 -17.95 5.92 2.00
C MET A 64 -19.07 6.60 2.79
N ALA A 65 -18.73 7.27 3.90
CA ALA A 65 -19.70 8.03 4.70
C ALA A 65 -20.38 9.14 3.89
N VAL A 66 -19.65 9.89 3.07
CA VAL A 66 -20.24 10.89 2.15
C VAL A 66 -21.13 10.23 1.09
N GLY A 67 -20.86 8.99 0.70
CA GLY A 67 -21.74 8.24 -0.19
C GLY A 67 -23.11 7.93 0.42
N GLN A 68 -23.14 7.68 1.72
CA GLN A 68 -24.32 7.27 2.48
C GLN A 68 -25.19 8.43 2.97
N THR A 69 -24.76 9.69 2.83
CA THR A 69 -25.60 10.84 3.20
C THR A 69 -26.80 11.01 2.26
N ASP A 70 -27.87 11.69 2.68
CA ASP A 70 -29.01 12.04 1.80
C ASP A 70 -28.79 13.34 0.99
N ASP A 71 -27.54 13.79 0.88
CA ASP A 71 -27.21 15.02 0.16
C ASP A 71 -27.48 14.90 -1.35
N PRO A 72 -27.85 16.01 -2.03
CA PRO A 72 -27.91 16.03 -3.49
C PRO A 72 -26.57 15.65 -4.14
N SER A 73 -26.61 14.98 -5.29
CA SER A 73 -25.41 14.43 -5.96
C SER A 73 -24.30 15.46 -6.21
N PHE A 74 -24.65 16.71 -6.51
CA PHE A 74 -23.66 17.79 -6.68
C PHE A 74 -22.91 18.09 -5.38
N VAL A 75 -23.62 18.16 -4.25
CA VAL A 75 -23.03 18.41 -2.93
C VAL A 75 -22.14 17.24 -2.51
N LYS A 76 -22.56 16.00 -2.77
CA LYS A 76 -21.72 14.81 -2.54
C LYS A 76 -20.42 14.86 -3.33
N ASN A 77 -20.50 15.21 -4.62
CA ASN A 77 -19.31 15.32 -5.48
C ASN A 77 -18.35 16.39 -4.96
N LEU A 78 -18.87 17.55 -4.56
CA LEU A 78 -18.05 18.63 -4.01
C LEU A 78 -17.33 18.20 -2.71
N LYS A 79 -18.01 17.43 -1.83
CA LYS A 79 -17.42 16.85 -0.61
C LYS A 79 -16.40 15.75 -0.90
N ARG A 80 -16.58 14.99 -1.99
CA ARG A 80 -15.70 13.87 -2.38
C ARG A 80 -14.39 14.33 -3.02
N ILE A 81 -14.39 15.41 -3.79
CA ILE A 81 -13.19 15.93 -4.47
C ILE A 81 -11.98 16.05 -3.54
N PRO A 82 -12.04 16.77 -2.39
CA PRO A 82 -10.87 16.90 -1.51
C PRO A 82 -10.42 15.56 -0.90
N LEU A 83 -11.36 14.65 -0.65
CA LEU A 83 -11.05 13.32 -0.11
C LEU A 83 -10.34 12.45 -1.16
N ILE A 84 -10.82 12.46 -2.41
CA ILE A 84 -10.17 11.75 -3.52
C ILE A 84 -8.77 12.33 -3.76
N ALA A 85 -8.61 13.65 -3.75
CA ALA A 85 -7.31 14.29 -3.88
C ALA A 85 -6.35 13.86 -2.76
N GLY A 86 -6.83 13.78 -1.51
CA GLY A 86 -6.06 13.26 -0.39
C GLY A 86 -5.64 11.79 -0.57
N LEU A 87 -6.56 10.94 -1.06
CA LEU A 87 -6.26 9.53 -1.32
C LEU A 87 -5.20 9.36 -2.41
N VAL A 88 -5.34 10.08 -3.53
CA VAL A 88 -4.37 10.10 -4.63
C VAL A 88 -3.01 10.60 -4.14
N SER A 89 -2.99 11.62 -3.28
CA SER A 89 -1.76 12.14 -2.70
C SER A 89 -1.03 11.12 -1.85
N GLU A 90 -1.74 10.37 -0.98
CA GLU A 90 -1.12 9.31 -0.18
C GLU A 90 -0.63 8.15 -1.06
N ILE A 91 -1.37 7.78 -2.12
CA ILE A 91 -0.96 6.73 -3.07
C ILE A 91 0.33 7.15 -3.78
N LEU A 92 0.38 8.38 -4.29
CA LEU A 92 1.57 8.91 -4.94
C LEU A 92 2.75 8.98 -3.95
N ALA A 93 2.50 9.40 -2.72
CA ALA A 93 3.53 9.47 -1.69
C ALA A 93 4.06 8.09 -1.27
N ALA A 94 3.23 7.03 -1.32
CA ALA A 94 3.67 5.66 -1.11
C ALA A 94 4.44 5.12 -2.32
N TYR A 95 3.99 5.43 -3.54
CA TYR A 95 4.65 5.04 -4.79
C TYR A 95 6.07 5.63 -4.93
N LEU A 96 6.26 6.86 -4.45
CA LEU A 96 7.55 7.57 -4.49
C LEU A 96 8.47 7.26 -3.29
N MET A 97 8.09 6.33 -2.40
CA MET A 97 8.99 5.91 -1.32
C MET A 97 10.25 5.25 -1.90
N PRO A 98 11.44 5.54 -1.33
CA PRO A 98 12.67 4.91 -1.80
C PRO A 98 12.56 3.38 -1.62
N PRO A 99 12.92 2.58 -2.63
CA PRO A 99 12.94 1.15 -2.49
C PRO A 99 14.13 0.71 -1.63
N VAL A 100 14.05 -0.51 -1.11
CA VAL A 100 15.16 -1.20 -0.45
C VAL A 100 15.82 -2.11 -1.48
N GLU A 101 17.14 -2.03 -1.60
CA GLU A 101 17.92 -2.97 -2.42
C GLU A 101 17.77 -4.38 -1.87
N SER A 102 17.58 -5.36 -2.76
CA SER A 102 17.32 -6.74 -2.40
C SER A 102 17.83 -7.72 -3.46
N GLY A 103 17.78 -9.01 -3.17
CA GLY A 103 18.03 -10.06 -4.15
C GLY A 103 19.50 -10.22 -4.57
N SER A 104 19.73 -11.31 -5.29
CA SER A 104 21.02 -11.67 -5.88
C SER A 104 21.00 -11.28 -7.36
N VAL A 105 21.37 -10.04 -7.67
CA VAL A 105 21.75 -9.70 -9.05
C VAL A 105 23.20 -10.13 -9.27
N ASP A 106 23.38 -11.21 -10.02
CA ASP A 106 24.67 -11.50 -10.63
C ASP A 106 24.83 -10.52 -11.79
N PHE A 107 25.66 -9.49 -11.61
CA PHE A 107 26.07 -8.65 -12.73
C PHE A 107 26.81 -9.53 -13.73
N ALA A 108 26.36 -9.56 -14.98
CA ALA A 108 27.14 -10.20 -16.04
C ALA A 108 28.48 -9.45 -16.15
N GLU A 109 29.58 -10.11 -15.79
CA GLU A 109 30.91 -9.63 -16.14
C GLU A 109 31.00 -9.63 -17.67
N PHE A 110 30.86 -8.44 -18.26
CA PHE A 110 31.04 -8.27 -19.69
C PHE A 110 32.54 -8.40 -19.97
N GLU A 111 33.06 -9.61 -20.14
CA GLU A 111 34.45 -9.81 -20.59
C GLU A 111 34.60 -9.20 -21.99
N PRO A 112 35.37 -8.10 -22.18
CA PRO A 112 35.75 -7.70 -23.51
C PRO A 112 36.96 -8.57 -23.87
N ASN A 113 36.72 -9.78 -24.38
CA ASN A 113 37.76 -10.55 -25.05
C ASN A 113 38.05 -9.92 -26.42
N LEU A 114 38.66 -8.72 -26.40
CA LEU A 114 39.40 -8.20 -27.54
C LEU A 114 40.78 -8.85 -27.53
N VAL A 115 40.83 -10.06 -28.06
CA VAL A 115 42.08 -10.68 -28.50
C VAL A 115 42.44 -9.98 -29.82
N TYR A 116 43.46 -9.12 -29.76
CA TYR A 116 44.14 -8.60 -30.94
C TYR A 116 44.98 -9.68 -31.61
#